data_AF-A0A0M9E9K4-F1
#
_entry.id   AF-A0A0M9E9K4-F1
#
_cell.length_a   1.000
_cell.length_b   1.000
_cell.length_c   1.000
_cell.angle_alpha   90.00
_cell.angle_beta   90.00
_cell.angle_gamma   90.00
#
_symmetry.space_group_name_H-M   'P 1'
#
loop_
_entity.id
_entity.type
_entity.pdbx_description
1 polymer ?
#
loop_
_entity_poly.entity_id
_entity_poly.type
_entity_poly.pdbx_seq_one_letter_code
_entity_poly.pdbx_strand_id
1 'polypeptide(L)'
;MEVPRIRSNQKSTKIICRSDYYHGDNSSADLSYAIALFRRGNSENEIINAIIRERSNWNNHKGKKRLEEYLIRTVRRAKEICEI
;
A
#
# COMPACT_ATOMS: atom_id res chain seq x y z
N MET A 1 -28.24 10.50 14.67
CA MET A 1 -27.72 11.33 13.57
C MET A 1 -26.55 10.58 12.96
N GLU A 2 -26.76 9.93 11.81
CA GLU A 2 -25.66 9.34 11.04
C GLU A 2 -24.99 10.45 10.24
N VAL A 3 -23.70 10.66 10.47
CA VAL A 3 -22.91 11.66 9.75
C VAL A 3 -22.57 11.06 8.38
N PRO A 4 -22.95 11.67 7.24
CA PRO A 4 -22.62 11.12 5.94
C PRO A 4 -21.11 11.11 5.77
N ARG A 5 -20.52 9.93 5.61
CA ARG A 5 -19.11 9.77 5.27
C ARG A 5 -18.95 10.26 3.83
N ILE A 6 -18.54 11.52 3.66
CA ILE A 6 -18.25 12.10 2.34
C ILE A 6 -17.11 11.25 1.75
N ARG A 7 -17.44 10.34 0.84
CA ARG A 7 -16.46 9.73 -0.05
C ARG A 7 -16.00 10.84 -0.99
N SER A 8 -15.01 11.63 -0.56
CA SER A 8 -14.39 12.64 -1.40
C SER A 8 -13.79 11.93 -2.61
N ASN A 9 -14.51 11.94 -3.73
CA ASN A 9 -14.09 11.36 -5.01
C ASN A 9 -12.96 12.18 -5.68
N GLN A 10 -12.30 13.05 -4.93
CA GLN A 10 -11.18 13.84 -5.39
C GLN A 10 -9.89 13.03 -5.20
N LYS A 11 -9.43 12.42 -6.30
CA LYS A 11 -8.06 11.90 -6.36
C LYS A 11 -7.10 13.06 -6.11
N SER A 12 -6.38 13.04 -5.00
CA SER A 12 -5.28 13.97 -4.76
C SER A 12 -4.27 13.82 -5.91
N THR A 13 -4.00 14.92 -6.62
CA THR A 13 -3.03 14.98 -7.72
C THR A 13 -1.58 14.93 -7.24
N LYS A 14 -1.36 15.01 -5.92
CA LYS A 14 -0.03 14.93 -5.32
C LYS A 14 0.55 13.56 -5.58
N ILE A 15 1.69 13.49 -6.27
CA ILE A 15 2.47 12.26 -6.41
C ILE A 15 2.85 11.77 -5.00
N ILE A 16 2.67 10.49 -4.73
CA ILE A 16 3.12 9.84 -3.50
C ILE A 16 4.18 8.82 -3.85
N CYS A 17 5.18 8.72 -2.98
CA CYS A 17 6.25 7.75 -3.06
C CYS A 17 6.26 6.91 -1.76
N ARG A 18 6.75 5.68 -1.84
CA ARG A 18 6.94 4.81 -0.67
C ARG A 18 7.80 5.47 0.41
N SER A 19 8.83 6.22 0.00
CA SER A 19 9.72 6.95 0.90
C SER A 19 8.99 7.93 1.81
N ASP A 20 7.86 8.48 1.37
CA ASP A 20 7.04 9.42 2.16
C ASP A 20 6.44 8.75 3.41
N TYR A 21 6.37 7.41 3.41
CA TYR A 21 5.82 6.60 4.49
C TYR A 21 6.90 5.85 5.30
N TYR A 22 8.19 6.06 4.98
CA TYR A 22 9.27 5.35 5.64
C TYR A 22 9.73 6.05 6.92
N HIS A 23 9.48 5.40 8.06
CA HIS A 23 9.87 5.86 9.39
C HIS A 23 10.71 4.82 10.14
N GLY A 24 11.64 4.16 9.44
CA GLY A 24 12.52 3.13 10.01
C GLY A 24 12.00 1.69 9.87
N ASP A 25 10.72 1.49 9.54
CA ASP A 25 10.11 0.17 9.34
C ASP A 25 9.62 -0.01 7.90
N ASN A 26 10.21 -1.01 7.21
CA ASN A 26 9.85 -1.33 5.84
C ASN A 26 8.44 -1.90 5.68
N SER A 27 7.99 -2.72 6.62
CA SER A 27 6.67 -3.35 6.54
C SER A 27 5.57 -2.33 6.80
N SER A 28 5.78 -1.46 7.79
CA SER A 28 4.86 -0.36 8.09
C SER A 28 4.77 0.64 6.94
N ALA A 29 5.90 0.95 6.28
CA ALA A 29 5.93 1.79 5.09
C ALA A 29 5.16 1.16 3.91
N ASP A 30 5.38 -0.14 3.63
CA ASP A 30 4.71 -0.84 2.53
C ASP A 30 3.19 -0.85 2.73
N LEU A 31 2.71 -1.13 3.95
CA LEU A 31 1.28 -1.13 4.26
C LEU A 31 0.66 0.27 4.10
N SER A 32 1.32 1.30 4.64
CA SER A 32 0.82 2.68 4.56
C SER A 32 0.76 3.19 3.13
N TYR A 33 1.80 2.87 2.34
CA TYR A 33 1.84 3.20 0.92
C TYR A 33 0.76 2.46 0.12
N ALA A 34 0.56 1.16 0.38
CA ALA A 34 -0.50 0.37 -0.23
C ALA A 34 -1.89 0.93 0.05
N ILE A 35 -2.18 1.34 1.29
CA ILE A 35 -3.45 1.98 1.67
C ILE A 35 -3.65 3.28 0.88
N ALA A 36 -2.61 4.09 0.76
CA ALA A 36 -2.68 5.36 0.04
C ALA A 36 -2.94 5.17 -1.46
N LEU A 37 -2.29 4.20 -2.10
CA LEU A 37 -2.52 3.84 -3.50
C LEU A 37 -3.92 3.24 -3.72
N PHE A 38 -4.37 2.35 -2.83
CA PHE A 38 -5.71 1.76 -2.92
C PHE A 38 -6.80 2.83 -2.85
N ARG A 39 -6.68 3.81 -1.94
CA ARG A 39 -7.59 4.96 -1.84
C ARG A 39 -7.61 5.85 -3.09
N ARG A 40 -6.56 5.79 -3.92
CA ARG A 40 -6.47 6.49 -5.22
C ARG A 40 -7.06 5.68 -6.37
N GLY A 41 -7.55 4.47 -6.10
CA GLY A 41 -8.17 3.57 -7.05
C GLY A 41 -7.17 2.72 -7.83
N ASN A 42 -5.95 2.53 -7.33
CA ASN A 42 -5.02 1.56 -7.91
C ASN A 42 -5.48 0.13 -7.60
N SER A 43 -5.32 -0.75 -8.58
CA SER A 43 -5.55 -2.19 -8.45
C SER A 43 -4.48 -2.85 -7.59
N GLU A 44 -4.79 -4.04 -7.06
CA GLU A 44 -3.86 -4.83 -6.24
C GLU A 44 -2.52 -5.08 -6.96
N ASN A 45 -2.56 -5.43 -8.25
CA ASN A 45 -1.36 -5.68 -9.05
C ASN A 45 -0.50 -4.42 -9.25
N GLU A 46 -1.11 -3.25 -9.46
CA GLU A 46 -0.38 -1.98 -9.57
C GLU A 46 0.32 -1.63 -8.25
N ILE A 47 -0.35 -1.87 -7.12
CA ILE A 47 0.21 -1.65 -5.79
C ILE A 47 1.40 -2.57 -5.55
N ILE A 48 1.28 -3.87 -5.88
CA ILE A 48 2.38 -4.83 -5.78
C ILE A 48 3.59 -4.34 -6.58
N ASN A 49 3.37 -3.95 -7.84
CA ASN A 49 4.44 -3.48 -8.72
C ASN A 49 5.10 -2.19 -8.19
N ALA A 50 4.31 -1.26 -7.64
CA ALA A 50 4.84 -0.05 -7.03
C ALA A 50 5.76 -0.34 -5.83
N ILE A 51 5.35 -1.25 -4.94
CA ILE A 51 6.16 -1.65 -3.77
C ILE A 51 7.46 -2.32 -4.23
N ILE A 52 7.39 -3.26 -5.19
CA ILE A 52 8.57 -3.93 -5.75
C ILE A 52 9.57 -2.92 -6.31
N ARG A 53 9.08 -1.95 -7.07
CA ARG A 53 9.92 -0.92 -7.72
C ARG A 53 10.58 0.02 -6.72
N GLU A 54 9.88 0.39 -5.66
CA GLU A 54 10.33 1.46 -4.75
C GLU A 54 11.05 0.95 -3.50
N ARG A 55 10.85 -0.31 -3.11
CA ARG A 55 11.55 -0.90 -1.97
C ARG A 55 12.92 -1.42 -2.38
N SER A 56 13.97 -0.83 -1.80
CA SER A 56 15.36 -1.18 -2.07
C SER A 56 15.90 -2.37 -1.26
N ASN A 57 15.27 -2.74 -0.14
CA ASN A 57 15.79 -3.77 0.78
C ASN A 57 14.77 -4.89 1.06
N TRP A 58 15.12 -6.10 0.66
CA TRP A 58 14.32 -7.33 0.81
C TRP A 58 14.96 -8.39 1.72
N ASN A 59 15.93 -8.03 2.56
CA ASN A 59 16.72 -8.99 3.36
C ASN A 59 15.87 -9.92 4.24
N ASN A 60 14.67 -9.50 4.65
CA ASN A 60 13.73 -10.28 5.47
C ASN A 60 12.78 -11.17 4.64
N HIS A 61 12.76 -11.01 3.32
CA HIS A 61 11.89 -11.75 2.40
C HIS A 61 12.72 -12.41 1.29
N LYS A 62 13.76 -13.15 1.69
CA LYS A 62 14.59 -13.89 0.74
C LYS A 62 13.78 -15.01 0.09
N GLY A 63 13.81 -15.05 -1.24
CA GLY A 63 13.14 -16.06 -2.05
C GLY A 63 11.79 -15.60 -2.61
N LYS A 64 11.53 -15.99 -3.87
CA LYS A 64 10.35 -15.57 -4.65
C LYS A 64 9.03 -15.84 -3.93
N LYS A 65 8.86 -17.05 -3.38
CA LYS A 65 7.64 -17.45 -2.65
C LYS A 65 7.35 -16.57 -1.43
N ARG A 66 8.36 -16.32 -0.59
CA ARG A 66 8.20 -15.48 0.62
C ARG A 66 7.90 -14.03 0.28
N LEU A 67 8.51 -13.53 -0.79
CA LEU A 67 8.22 -12.19 -1.31
C LEU A 67 6.78 -12.07 -1.80
N GLU A 68 6.32 -13.02 -2.60
CA GLU A 68 4.95 -13.08 -3.12
C GLU A 68 3.92 -13.15 -1.98
N GLU A 69 4.10 -14.07 -1.02
CA GLU A 69 3.23 -14.21 0.15
C GLU A 69 3.17 -12.92 0.98
N TYR A 70 4.32 -12.26 1.18
CA TYR A 70 4.39 -10.98 1.89
C TYR A 70 3.60 -9.88 1.17
N LEU A 71 3.78 -9.75 -0.15
CA LEU A 71 3.11 -8.73 -0.96
C LEU A 71 1.59 -8.94 -0.97
N ILE A 72 1.15 -10.19 -1.20
CA ILE A 72 -0.28 -10.56 -1.18
C ILE A 72 -0.90 -10.20 0.17
N ARG A 73 -0.26 -10.57 1.28
CA ARG A 73 -0.76 -10.26 2.63
C ARG A 73 -0.84 -8.75 2.87
N THR A 74 0.15 -7.99 2.40
CA THR A 74 0.21 -6.53 2.59
C THR A 74 -0.91 -5.83 1.82
N VAL A 75 -1.11 -6.19 0.55
CA VAL A 75 -2.14 -5.58 -0.29
C VAL A 75 -3.55 -5.99 0.13
N ARG A 76 -3.75 -7.27 0.48
CA ARG A 76 -5.02 -7.72 1.07
C ARG A 76 -5.36 -6.95 2.33
N ARG A 77 -4.38 -6.73 3.21
CA ARG A 77 -4.60 -5.94 4.43
C ARG A 77 -4.95 -4.48 4.13
N ALA A 78 -4.31 -3.87 3.14
CA ALA A 78 -4.62 -2.51 2.72
C ALA A 78 -6.05 -2.39 2.18
N LYS A 79 -6.47 -3.37 1.37
CA LYS A 79 -7.85 -3.47 0.86
C LYS A 79 -8.87 -3.59 1.99
N GLU A 80 -8.66 -4.53 2.91
CA GLU A 80 -9.51 -4.70 4.10
C GLU A 80 -9.68 -3.39 4.87
N ILE A 81 -8.60 -2.61 5.05
CA ILE A 81 -8.66 -1.31 5.75
C ILE A 81 -9.47 -0.26 4.99
N CYS A 82 -9.47 -0.30 3.66
CA CYS A 82 -10.14 0.70 2.83
C CYS A 82 -11.61 0.38 2.54
N GLU A 83 -12.00 -0.90 2.65
CA GLU A 83 -13.38 -1.36 2.45
C GLU A 83 -14.25 -1.25 3.72
N ILE A 84 -13.66 -0.91 4.87
CA ILE A 84 -14.35 -0.56 6.13
C ILE A 84 -14.87 0.89 6.10
#